data_AF-L0GU67-F1
#
_entry.id   AF-L0GU67-F1
#
_cell.length_a   1.000
_cell.length_b   1.000
_cell.length_c   1.000
_cell.angle_alpha   90.00
_cell.angle_beta   90.00
_cell.angle_gamma   90.00
#
_symmetry.space_group_name_H-M   'P 1'
#
loop_
_entity.id
_entity.type
_entity.pdbx_description
1 polymer ?
#
loop_
_entity_poly.entity_id
_entity_poly.type
_entity_poly.pdbx_seq_one_letter_code
_entity_poly.pdbx_strand_id
1 'polypeptide(L)' 'MYRLMKSERQSSAEASGRQLYQQTVVATFDDLEEAVAACLRANQTSRARHYLLDDSGKELYGGAWID' A
#
# COMPACT_ATOMS: atom_id res chain seq x y z
N MET A 1 14.36 -5.29 0.85
CA MET A 1 13.72 -4.44 -0.19
C MET A 1 12.29 -4.15 0.25
N TYR A 2 11.82 -2.93 0.09
CA TYR A 2 10.49 -2.45 0.52
C TYR A 2 9.65 -2.09 -0.69
N ARG A 3 8.41 -2.56 -0.72
CA ARG A 3 7.46 -2.33 -1.81
C ARG A 3 6.38 -1.39 -1.34
N LEU A 4 6.28 -0.22 -1.95
CA LEU A 4 5.14 0.66 -1.75
C LEU A 4 3.95 0.12 -2.52
N MET A 5 2.90 -0.23 -1.79
CA MET A 5 1.67 -0.77 -2.31
C MET A 5 0.57 0.28 -2.25
N LYS A 6 -0.31 0.24 -3.25
CA LYS A 6 -1.56 0.99 -3.31
C LYS A 6 -2.72 0.01 -3.25
N SER A 7 -3.65 0.23 -2.33
CA SER A 7 -4.90 -0.51 -2.20
C SER A 7 -6.06 0.41 -2.54
N GLU A 8 -6.77 0.06 -3.61
CA GLU A 8 -7.95 0.77 -4.07
C GLU A 8 -9.14 -0.16 -4.10
N ARG A 9 -10.27 0.32 -3.57
CA ARG A 9 -11.53 -0.40 -3.68
C ARG A 9 -12.01 -0.32 -5.12
N GLN A 10 -12.09 -1.46 -5.80
CA GLN A 10 -12.60 -1.53 -7.15
C GLN A 10 -14.13 -1.39 -7.11
N SER A 11 -14.63 -0.24 -7.55
CA SER A 11 -16.07 0.02 -7.71
C SER A 11 -16.55 -0.54 -9.04
N SER A 12 -16.46 -1.85 -9.25
CA SER A 12 -17.09 -2.47 -10.42
C SER A 12 -18.45 -3.02 -10.01
N ALA A 13 -19.51 -2.58 -10.71
CA ALA A 13 -20.89 -3.01 -10.50
C ALA A 13 -21.09 -4.53 -10.71
N GLU A 14 -20.09 -5.21 -11.26
CA GLU A 14 -20.07 -6.67 -11.51
C GLU A 14 -19.32 -7.47 -10.42
N ALA A 15 -18.76 -6.80 -9.40
CA ALA A 15 -18.13 -7.50 -8.28
C ALA A 15 -19.23 -8.10 -7.39
N SER A 16 -19.64 -9.32 -7.74
CA SER A 16 -20.60 -10.15 -6.99
C SER A 16 -20.23 -10.21 -5.50
N GLY A 17 -20.79 -9.31 -4.70
CA GLY A 17 -20.80 -9.33 -3.23
C GLY A 17 -19.47 -9.21 -2.48
N ARG A 18 -18.31 -9.36 -3.13
CA ARG A 18 -16.98 -9.18 -2.51
C ARG A 18 -16.42 -7.80 -2.86
N GLN A 19 -16.15 -6.99 -1.84
CA GLN A 19 -15.32 -5.79 -2.01
C GLN A 19 -13.92 -6.23 -2.43
N LEU A 20 -13.62 -6.16 -3.73
CA LEU A 20 -12.31 -6.45 -4.27
C LEU A 20 -11.44 -5.20 -4.06
N TYR A 21 -10.46 -5.31 -3.17
CA TYR A 21 -9.38 -4.34 -3.08
C TYR A 21 -8.30 -4.75 -4.07
N GLN A 22 -8.02 -3.89 -5.04
CA GLN A 22 -6.91 -4.10 -5.97
C GLN A 22 -5.65 -3.56 -5.31
N GLN A 23 -4.68 -4.45 -5.10
CA GLN A 23 -3.35 -4.12 -4.57
C GLN A 23 -2.36 -4.06 -5.73
N THR A 24 -1.71 -2.91 -5.90
CA THR A 24 -0.72 -2.70 -6.97
C THR A 24 0.58 -2.17 -6.38
N VAL A 25 1.72 -2.68 -6.85
CA VAL A 25 3.04 -2.14 -6.52
C VAL A 25 3.21 -0.80 -7.23
N VAL A 26 3.45 0.27 -6.47
CA VAL A 26 3.68 1.62 -6.99
C VAL A 26 5.16 1.88 -7.21
N ALA A 27 5.98 1.48 -6.25
CA ALA A 27 7.42 1.69 -6.27
C ALA A 27 8.12 0.69 -5.35
N THR A 28 9.42 0.53 -5.54
CA THR A 28 10.27 -0.30 -4.70
C THR A 28 11.48 0.49 -4.23
N PHE A 29 11.91 0.24 -3.00
CA PHE A 29 12.97 0.97 -2.33
C PHE A 29 13.89 -0.02 -1.62
N ASP A 30 15.19 0.24 -1.63
CA ASP A 30 16.15 -0.53 -0.83
C ASP A 30 16.28 0.05 0.59
N ASP A 31 16.00 1.34 0.74
CA ASP A 31 16.03 2.05 2.01
C ASP A 31 14.63 2.19 2.64
N LEU A 32 14.53 1.94 3.95
CA LEU A 32 13.27 2.01 4.69
C LEU A 32 12.78 3.44 4.88
N GLU A 33 13.68 4.38 5.17
CA GLU A 33 13.30 5.77 5.44
C GLU A 33 12.72 6.42 4.18
N GLU A 34 13.35 6.18 3.02
CA GLU A 34 12.82 6.61 1.73
C GLU A 34 11.44 6.00 1.42
N ALA A 35 11.28 4.70 1.68
CA ALA A 35 10.01 4.00 1.48
C ALA A 35 8.91 4.60 2.37
N VAL A 36 9.22 4.87 3.64
CA VAL A 36 8.28 5.47 4.61
C VAL A 36 7.90 6.87 4.17
N ALA A 37 8.87 7.71 3.79
CA ALA A 37 8.62 9.06 3.32
C ALA A 37 7.76 9.06 2.04
N ALA A 38 7.99 8.13 1.12
CA ALA A 38 7.16 7.96 -0.08
C ALA A 38 5.73 7.51 0.28
N CYS A 39 5.58 6.56 1.20
CA CYS A 39 4.29 6.05 1.66
C CYS A 39 3.44 7.14 2.35
N LEU A 40 4.05 7.95 3.21
CA LEU A 40 3.39 9.07 3.89
C LEU A 40 2.91 10.13 2.89
N ARG A 41 3.76 10.51 1.93
CA ARG A 41 3.38 11.45 0.86
C ARG A 41 2.24 10.92 0.00
N ALA A 42 2.26 9.63 -0.35
CA ALA A 42 1.22 8.99 -1.14
C ALA A 42 -0.14 8.96 -0.40
N ASN A 43 -0.13 8.69 0.91
CA ASN A 43 -1.33 8.72 1.74
C ASN A 43 -1.88 10.14 1.97
N GLN A 44 -1.06 11.18 1.92
CA GLN A 44 -1.52 12.58 2.03
C GLN A 44 -2.16 13.09 0.72
N THR A 45 -1.71 12.58 -0.43
CA THR A 45 -2.10 13.10 -1.75
C THR A 45 -3.19 12.28 -2.42
N SER A 46 -3.31 10.99 -2.09
CA SER A 46 -4.25 10.08 -2.71
C SER A 46 -5.42 9.73 -1.80
N ARG A 47 -6.60 9.53 -2.39
CA ARG A 47 -7.75 8.93 -1.69
C ARG A 47 -7.59 7.41 -1.50
N ALA A 48 -6.61 6.81 -2.17
CA ALA A 48 -6.27 5.41 -2.04
C ALA A 48 -5.38 5.15 -0.82
N ARG A 49 -5.56 3.99 -0.18
CA ARG A 49 -4.72 3.58 0.94
C ARG A 49 -3.37 3.12 0.41
N HIS A 50 -2.28 3.65 0.94
CA HIS A 50 -0.92 3.18 0.64
C HIS A 50 -0.27 2.57 1.88
N TYR A 51 0.51 1.52 1.68
CA TYR A 51 1.24 0.80 2.74
C TYR A 51 2.54 0.24 2.16
N LEU A 52 3.51 -0.10 3.02
CA LEU A 52 4.71 -0.79 2.57
C LEU A 52 4.59 -2.30 2.83
N LEU A 53 5.18 -3.11 1.97
CA LEU A 53 5.47 -4.51 2.20
C LEU A 53 6.98 -4.70 2.31
N ASP A 54 7.46 -5.38 3.34
CA ASP A 54 8.84 -5.84 3.37
C ASP A 54 9.03 -7.12 2.52
N ASP A 55 10.24 -7.68 2.57
CA ASP A 55 10.57 -8.92 1.88
C ASP A 55 9.88 -10.14 2.52
N SER A 56 9.65 -10.07 3.84
CA SER A 56 8.96 -11.10 4.64
C SER A 56 7.44 -11.12 4.43
N GLY A 57 6.88 -10.10 3.77
CA GLY A 57 5.44 -9.94 3.59
C GLY A 57 4.72 -9.18 4.72
N LYS A 58 5.45 -8.57 5.65
CA LYS A 58 4.89 -7.70 6.70
C LYS A 58 4.47 -6.36 6.11
N GLU A 59 3.38 -5.81 6.62
CA GLU A 59 2.81 -4.57 6.13
C GLU A 59 3.13 -3.40 7.07
N LEU A 60 3.67 -2.29 6.57
CA LEU A 60 3.80 -1.04 7.33
C LEU A 60 2.70 -0.07 6.93
N TYR A 61 1.84 0.29 7.88
CA TYR A 61 0.78 1.27 7.67
C TYR A 61 0.67 2.24 8.85
N GLY A 62 0.55 3.53 8.56
CA GLY A 62 0.40 4.55 9.60
C GLY A 62 1.58 4.66 10.58
N GLY A 63 2.77 4.19 10.18
CA GLY A 63 3.97 4.18 11.02
C GLY A 63 4.12 2.95 11.92
N ALA A 64 3.24 1.96 11.83
CA ALA A 64 3.34 0.71 12.57
C ALA A 64 3.39 -0.50 11.62
N TRP A 65 4.21 -1.49 11.97
CA TRP A 65 4.21 -2.79 11.30
C TRP A 65 3.03 -3.60 11.80
N ILE A 66 2.27 -4.16 10.87
CA ILE A 66 1.15 -5.05 11.09
C ILE A 66 1.64 -6.46 10.76
N ASP A 67 1.45 -7.37 11.71
CA ASP A 67 1.70 -8.82 11.56
C ASP A 67 0.41 -9.54 11.17
#